data_AF-A0A090MR67-F1
#
_entry.id   AF-A0A090MR67-F1
#
_cell.length_a   1.000
_cell.length_b   1.000
_cell.length_c   1.000
_cell.angle_alpha   90.00
_cell.angle_beta   90.00
_cell.angle_gamma   90.00
#
_symmetry.space_group_name_H-M   'P 1'
#
loop_
_entity.id
_entity.type
_entity.pdbx_description
1 polymer ?
#
loop_
_entity_poly.entity_id
_entity_poly.type
_entity_poly.pdbx_seq_one_letter_code
_entity_poly.pdbx_strand_id
1 'polypeptide(L)'
;MLTGFFMIWTIFAIWRKGFRSHAAGFRYSWKQKFEAVPKISPFLFIIAGVMYALYGGIATPSEAAGVGAAMCLVLAIMIYRLWTPAQIWHILRDTMRESVMILTIIAAAVLFGYMLTSLYLTQTLAQGIADMHANKWVLMLLINLFLLVCGFFIPPAAIILMTSPILLPIITAAGFDPIWFGVIMTINMEIGLIHPPVGLNIYIVNAIAPDVPLAKVMWGTLPYVLCMFLAIIVLCIFPDIATWLPTYLMGPGK
;
A
#
# COMPACT_ATOMS: atom_id res chain seq x y z
N MET A 1 -9.22 -9.98 -4.13
CA MET A 1 -8.27 -11.11 -3.93
C MET A 1 -7.39 -10.90 -2.70
N LEU A 2 -6.52 -9.89 -2.67
CA LEU A 2 -5.58 -9.63 -1.55
C LEU A 2 -6.24 -9.61 -0.17
N THR A 3 -7.36 -8.91 -0.02
CA THR A 3 -8.16 -8.89 1.22
C THR A 3 -8.54 -10.31 1.66
N GLY A 4 -8.90 -11.18 0.71
CA GLY A 4 -9.21 -12.59 0.97
C GLY A 4 -7.99 -13.35 1.51
N PHE A 5 -6.82 -13.19 0.90
CA PHE A 5 -5.58 -13.80 1.40
C PHE A 5 -5.22 -13.31 2.80
N PHE A 6 -5.35 -12.02 3.06
CA PHE A 6 -5.09 -11.45 4.38
C PHE A 6 -6.06 -11.98 5.44
N MET A 7 -7.35 -12.10 5.10
CA MET A 7 -8.35 -12.70 5.98
C MET A 7 -8.04 -14.18 6.26
N ILE A 8 -7.73 -14.97 5.22
CA ILE A 8 -7.39 -16.40 5.36
C ILE A 8 -6.15 -16.57 6.23
N TRP A 9 -5.09 -15.81 5.97
CA TRP A 9 -3.88 -15.85 6.78
C TRP A 9 -4.16 -15.48 8.23
N THR A 10 -4.95 -14.43 8.46
CA THR A 10 -5.30 -13.98 9.82
C THR A 10 -6.07 -15.07 10.57
N ILE A 11 -7.07 -15.68 9.92
CA ILE A 11 -7.84 -16.81 10.50
C ILE A 11 -6.91 -17.99 10.81
N PHE A 12 -6.02 -18.34 9.89
CA PHE A 12 -5.04 -19.41 10.08
C PHE A 12 -4.09 -19.11 11.26
N ALA A 13 -3.58 -17.89 11.36
CA ALA A 13 -2.69 -17.46 12.44
C ALA A 13 -3.40 -17.48 13.81
N ILE A 14 -4.66 -17.03 13.86
CA ILE A 14 -5.52 -17.08 15.05
C ILE A 14 -5.74 -18.54 15.48
N TRP A 15 -6.09 -19.41 14.53
CA TRP A 15 -6.27 -20.85 14.78
C TRP A 15 -5.00 -21.51 15.32
N ARG A 16 -3.84 -21.24 14.68
CA ARG A 16 -2.54 -21.81 15.07
C ARG A 16 -2.07 -21.35 16.46
N LYS A 17 -2.39 -20.12 16.85
CA LYS A 17 -2.09 -19.58 18.19
C LYS A 17 -3.02 -20.12 19.29
N GLY A 18 -3.89 -21.09 18.96
CA GLY A 18 -4.78 -21.72 19.92
C GLY A 18 -5.96 -20.85 20.32
N PHE A 19 -6.23 -19.76 19.59
CA PHE A 19 -7.41 -18.94 19.82
C PHE A 19 -8.65 -19.71 19.35
N ARG A 20 -9.30 -20.38 20.30
CA ARG A 20 -10.51 -21.17 20.06
C ARG A 20 -11.70 -20.23 19.87
N SER A 21 -12.04 -19.91 18.63
CA SER A 21 -13.30 -19.24 18.25
C SER A 21 -14.57 -19.98 18.73
N HIS A 22 -14.41 -21.22 19.23
CA HIS A 22 -15.45 -22.09 19.77
C HIS A 22 -15.59 -22.05 21.30
N ALA A 23 -14.87 -21.18 22.01
CA ALA A 23 -15.18 -20.93 23.42
C ALA A 23 -16.60 -20.33 23.52
N ALA A 24 -17.48 -20.94 24.33
CA ALA A 24 -18.91 -20.66 24.37
C ALA A 24 -19.28 -19.18 24.62
N GLY A 25 -18.35 -18.34 25.11
CA GLY A 25 -18.54 -16.91 25.37
C GLY A 25 -18.35 -15.96 24.18
N PHE A 26 -17.97 -16.43 22.98
CA PHE A 26 -17.58 -15.57 21.84
C PHE A 26 -18.46 -15.70 20.58
N ARG A 27 -19.68 -16.26 20.69
CA ARG A 27 -20.64 -16.25 19.59
C ARG A 27 -21.36 -14.91 19.52
N TYR A 28 -20.86 -14.01 18.67
CA TYR A 28 -21.58 -12.77 18.36
C TYR A 28 -22.86 -13.07 17.60
N SER A 29 -24.00 -12.60 18.12
CA SER A 29 -25.26 -12.65 17.38
C SER A 29 -25.19 -11.78 16.12
N TRP A 30 -26.01 -12.06 15.12
CA TRP A 30 -26.10 -11.19 13.93
C TRP A 30 -26.38 -9.73 14.31
N LYS A 31 -27.17 -9.49 15.36
CA LYS A 31 -27.42 -8.15 15.90
C LYS A 31 -26.14 -7.47 16.37
N GLN A 32 -25.28 -8.17 17.13
CA GLN A 32 -24.00 -7.63 17.60
C GLN A 32 -23.00 -7.39 16.46
N LYS A 33 -23.02 -8.21 15.41
CA LYS A 33 -22.20 -7.98 14.21
C LYS A 33 -22.62 -6.70 13.51
N PHE A 34 -23.92 -6.47 13.32
CA PHE A 34 -24.44 -5.24 12.73
C PHE A 34 -24.28 -4.01 13.63
N GLU A 35 -24.31 -4.16 14.97
CA GLU A 35 -24.01 -3.07 15.91
C GLU A 35 -22.53 -2.60 15.85
N ALA A 36 -21.61 -3.43 15.36
CA ALA A 36 -20.22 -3.04 15.17
C ALA A 36 -19.98 -2.27 13.85
N VAL A 37 -20.85 -2.44 12.84
CA VAL A 37 -20.71 -1.79 11.52
C VAL A 37 -20.70 -0.26 11.59
N PRO A 38 -21.57 0.40 12.37
CA PRO A 38 -21.54 1.86 12.52
C PRO A 38 -20.22 2.40 13.06
N LYS A 39 -19.45 1.62 13.83
CA LYS A 39 -18.14 2.05 14.37
C LYS A 39 -17.10 2.24 13.27
N ILE A 40 -17.27 1.61 12.11
CA ILE A 40 -16.38 1.73 10.95
C ILE A 40 -16.84 2.86 10.01
N SER A 41 -18.07 3.35 10.16
CA SER A 41 -18.63 4.40 9.31
C SER A 41 -17.74 5.65 9.17
N PRO A 42 -17.03 6.16 10.21
CA PRO A 42 -16.21 7.36 10.06
C PRO A 42 -15.06 7.15 9.07
N PHE A 43 -14.45 5.95 9.07
CA PHE A 43 -13.40 5.60 8.11
C PHE A 43 -13.93 5.53 6.69
N LEU A 44 -15.12 4.96 6.48
CA LEU A 44 -15.75 4.91 5.16
C LEU A 44 -16.07 6.32 4.63
N PHE A 45 -16.53 7.23 5.50
CA PHE A 45 -16.74 8.64 5.12
C PHE A 45 -15.45 9.33 4.70
N ILE A 46 -14.34 9.11 5.42
CA ILE A 46 -13.02 9.64 5.04
C ILE A 46 -12.59 9.10 3.68
N ILE A 47 -12.66 7.78 3.49
CA ILE A 47 -12.28 7.14 2.22
C ILE A 47 -13.12 7.70 1.06
N ALA A 48 -14.44 7.76 1.23
CA ALA A 48 -15.33 8.30 0.20
C ALA A 48 -15.05 9.77 -0.10
N GLY A 49 -14.81 10.59 0.92
CA GLY A 49 -14.48 12.02 0.74
C GLY A 49 -13.14 12.25 0.04
N VAL A 50 -12.10 11.49 0.41
CA VAL A 50 -10.79 11.56 -0.25
C VAL A 50 -10.87 11.05 -1.69
N MET A 51 -11.57 9.95 -1.94
CA MET A 51 -11.81 9.43 -3.30
C MET A 51 -12.57 10.43 -4.15
N TYR A 52 -13.59 11.08 -3.60
CA TYR A 52 -14.36 12.11 -4.29
C TYR A 52 -13.50 13.34 -4.60
N ALA A 53 -12.68 13.81 -3.66
CA ALA A 53 -11.78 14.94 -3.88
C ALA A 53 -10.75 14.64 -4.98
N LEU A 54 -10.18 13.42 -4.96
CA LEU A 54 -9.16 12.99 -5.92
C LEU A 54 -9.73 12.73 -7.32
N TYR A 55 -10.73 11.88 -7.46
CA TYR A 55 -11.31 11.52 -8.76
C TYR A 55 -12.29 12.56 -9.31
N GLY A 56 -12.85 13.41 -8.45
CA GLY A 56 -13.66 14.55 -8.86
C GLY A 56 -12.83 15.72 -9.39
N GLY A 57 -11.49 15.63 -9.37
CA GLY A 57 -10.59 16.68 -9.86
C GLY A 57 -10.54 17.93 -8.98
N ILE A 58 -11.05 17.85 -7.75
CA ILE A 58 -11.09 18.98 -6.80
C ILE A 58 -9.73 19.20 -6.16
N ALA A 59 -8.97 18.11 -5.95
CA ALA A 59 -7.70 18.13 -5.25
C ALA A 59 -6.68 17.18 -5.92
N THR A 60 -5.43 17.62 -6.00
CA THR A 60 -4.28 16.77 -6.33
C THR A 60 -4.01 15.72 -5.24
N PRO A 61 -3.19 14.66 -5.46
CA PRO A 61 -2.93 13.64 -4.44
C PRO A 61 -2.44 14.21 -3.10
N SER A 62 -1.57 15.22 -3.13
CA SER A 62 -1.07 15.89 -1.92
C SER A 62 -2.16 16.71 -1.22
N GLU A 63 -3.01 17.40 -1.98
CA GLU A 63 -4.15 18.14 -1.44
C GLU A 63 -5.23 17.20 -0.88
N ALA A 64 -5.47 16.06 -1.53
CA ALA A 64 -6.40 15.03 -1.09
C ALA A 64 -5.98 14.42 0.26
N ALA A 65 -4.67 14.28 0.51
CA ALA A 65 -4.16 13.91 1.84
C ALA A 65 -4.51 14.99 2.89
N GLY A 66 -4.39 16.27 2.53
CA GLY A 66 -4.82 17.39 3.38
C GLY A 66 -6.33 17.40 3.67
N VAL A 67 -7.15 17.13 2.66
CA VAL A 67 -8.61 16.94 2.80
C VAL A 67 -8.89 15.78 3.77
N GLY A 68 -8.20 14.65 3.62
CA GLY A 68 -8.33 13.52 4.52
C GLY A 68 -7.99 13.88 5.96
N ALA A 69 -6.89 14.59 6.20
CA ALA A 69 -6.50 15.05 7.54
C ALA A 69 -7.53 16.02 8.15
N ALA A 70 -8.05 16.97 7.37
CA ALA A 70 -9.10 17.88 7.81
C ALA A 70 -10.40 17.12 8.14
N MET A 71 -10.81 16.17 7.30
CA MET A 71 -11.97 15.31 7.55
C MET A 71 -11.78 14.46 8.82
N CYS A 72 -10.59 13.90 9.05
CA CYS A 72 -10.27 13.19 10.28
C CYS A 72 -10.45 14.07 11.51
N LEU A 73 -9.95 15.31 11.47
CA LEU A 73 -10.09 16.25 12.59
C LEU A 73 -11.56 16.63 12.84
N VAL A 74 -12.30 16.95 11.78
CA VAL A 74 -13.73 17.29 11.86
C VAL A 74 -14.54 16.12 12.42
N LEU A 75 -14.33 14.91 11.92
CA LEU A 75 -15.00 13.71 12.44
C LEU A 75 -14.58 13.41 13.88
N ALA A 76 -13.31 13.64 14.24
CA ALA A 76 -12.86 13.45 15.60
C ALA A 76 -13.56 14.40 16.58
N ILE A 77 -13.71 15.68 16.21
CA ILE A 77 -14.44 16.68 16.99
C ILE A 77 -15.91 16.30 17.12
N MET A 78 -16.58 15.94 16.02
CA MET A 78 -18.02 15.63 16.03
C MET A 78 -18.36 14.33 16.76
N ILE A 79 -17.60 13.27 16.53
CA ILE A 79 -17.90 11.92 17.04
C ILE A 79 -17.36 11.73 18.46
N TYR A 80 -16.10 12.11 18.70
CA TYR A 80 -15.45 11.95 20.00
C TYR A 80 -15.60 13.19 20.90
N ARG A 81 -16.33 14.21 20.45
CA ARG A 81 -16.68 15.42 21.22
C ARG A 81 -15.45 16.15 21.79
N LEU A 82 -14.40 16.28 20.96
CA LEU A 82 -13.16 16.99 21.29
C LEU A 82 -13.35 18.51 21.14
N TRP A 83 -14.13 19.11 22.03
CA TRP A 83 -14.48 20.54 21.96
C TRP A 83 -13.47 21.46 22.63
N THR A 84 -12.55 20.91 23.43
CA THR A 84 -11.59 21.73 24.18
C THR A 84 -10.35 22.02 23.32
N PRO A 85 -9.97 23.31 23.10
CA PRO A 85 -8.78 23.66 22.33
C PRO A 85 -7.49 23.01 22.84
N ALA A 86 -7.38 22.79 24.16
CA ALA A 86 -6.25 22.09 24.76
C ALA A 86 -6.12 20.64 24.25
N GLN A 87 -7.23 19.92 24.09
CA GLN A 87 -7.22 18.54 23.58
C GLN A 87 -6.76 18.51 22.12
N ILE A 88 -7.21 19.47 21.31
CA ILE A 88 -6.78 19.61 19.92
C ILE A 88 -5.27 19.91 19.85
N TRP A 89 -4.77 20.80 20.72
CA TRP A 89 -3.34 21.10 20.80
C TRP A 89 -2.48 19.87 21.14
N HIS A 90 -2.92 19.04 22.10
CA HIS A 90 -2.25 17.79 22.42
C HIS A 90 -2.17 16.85 21.20
N ILE A 91 -3.29 16.66 20.49
CA ILE A 91 -3.34 15.82 19.29
C ILE A 91 -2.41 16.36 18.20
N LEU A 92 -2.43 17.67 17.95
CA LEU A 92 -1.57 18.29 16.94
C LEU A 92 -0.09 18.15 17.29
N ARG A 93 0.28 18.33 18.56
CA ARG A 93 1.66 18.18 19.05
C ARG A 93 2.15 16.73 18.89
N ASP A 94 1.34 15.76 19.28
CA ASP A 94 1.71 14.34 19.18
C ASP A 94 1.80 13.92 17.70
N THR A 95 0.82 14.33 16.88
CA THR A 95 0.83 14.10 15.42
C THR A 95 2.05 14.74 14.76
N MET A 96 2.43 15.95 15.16
CA MET A 96 3.61 16.64 14.65
C MET A 96 4.89 15.89 14.99
N ARG A 97 5.02 15.37 16.23
CA ARG A 97 6.18 14.58 16.63
C ARG A 97 6.34 13.33 15.75
N GLU A 98 5.25 12.58 15.57
CA GLU A 98 5.29 11.39 14.71
C GLU A 98 5.58 11.76 13.25
N SER A 99 4.97 12.84 12.76
CA SER A 99 5.19 13.34 11.40
C SER A 99 6.64 13.76 11.17
N VAL A 100 7.27 14.47 12.11
CA VAL A 100 8.68 14.89 12.00
C VAL A 100 9.60 13.69 11.91
N MET A 101 9.38 12.66 12.74
CA MET A 101 10.17 11.43 12.67
C MET A 101 10.04 10.77 11.29
N ILE A 102 8.81 10.60 10.80
CA ILE A 102 8.52 9.98 9.50
C ILE A 102 9.09 10.82 8.34
N LEU A 103 8.86 12.13 8.34
CA LEU A 103 9.33 13.04 7.29
C LEU A 103 10.85 13.12 7.23
N THR A 104 11.55 12.97 8.36
CA THR A 104 13.01 12.90 8.38
C THR A 104 13.52 11.64 7.66
N ILE A 105 12.89 10.49 7.91
CA ILE A 105 13.19 9.23 7.21
C ILE A 105 12.91 9.37 5.71
N ILE A 106 11.76 9.95 5.37
CA ILE A 106 11.37 10.19 3.97
C ILE A 106 12.37 11.14 3.29
N ALA A 107 12.82 12.21 3.95
CA ALA A 107 13.77 13.16 3.37
C ALA A 107 15.09 12.48 2.98
N ALA A 108 15.63 11.60 3.85
CA ALA A 108 16.82 10.82 3.55
C ALA A 108 16.59 9.83 2.39
N ALA A 109 15.44 9.15 2.37
CA ALA A 109 15.06 8.22 1.30
C ALA A 109 14.88 8.94 -0.05
N VAL A 110 14.29 10.13 -0.05
CA VAL A 110 14.11 10.96 -1.25
C VAL A 110 15.46 11.43 -1.77
N LEU A 111 16.39 11.87 -0.91
CA LEU A 111 17.74 12.24 -1.33
C LEU A 111 18.48 11.05 -1.98
N PHE A 112 18.36 9.86 -1.39
CA PHE A 112 18.91 8.64 -1.96
C PHE A 112 18.28 8.29 -3.31
N GLY A 113 16.95 8.34 -3.41
CA GLY A 113 16.23 8.13 -4.67
C GLY A 113 16.60 9.16 -5.75
N TYR A 114 16.78 10.42 -5.37
CA TYR A 114 17.25 11.47 -6.26
C TYR A 114 18.65 11.14 -6.79
N MET A 115 19.59 10.72 -5.93
CA MET A 115 20.92 10.30 -6.38
C MET A 115 20.88 9.14 -7.37
N LEU A 116 20.08 8.10 -7.11
CA LEU A 116 19.92 6.97 -8.03
C LEU A 116 19.34 7.42 -9.38
N THR A 117 18.43 8.39 -9.34
CA THR A 117 17.81 9.01 -10.53
C THR A 117 18.81 9.83 -11.33
N SER A 118 19.58 10.70 -10.67
CA SER A 118 20.58 11.56 -11.30
C SER A 118 21.73 10.76 -11.92
N LEU A 119 22.05 9.61 -11.35
CA LEU A 119 23.02 8.65 -11.91
C LEU A 119 22.42 7.77 -13.01
N TYR A 120 21.14 7.94 -13.35
CA TYR A 120 20.40 7.13 -14.32
C TYR A 120 20.45 5.62 -14.03
N LEU A 121 20.67 5.23 -12.76
CA LEU A 121 20.89 3.83 -12.39
C LEU A 121 19.61 3.03 -12.60
N THR A 122 18.48 3.55 -12.16
CA THR A 122 17.16 2.92 -12.28
C THR A 122 16.78 2.71 -13.75
N GLN A 123 17.03 3.70 -14.60
CA GLN A 123 16.73 3.66 -16.04
C GLN A 123 17.67 2.69 -16.78
N THR A 124 18.97 2.75 -16.48
CA THR A 124 19.97 1.88 -17.11
C THR A 124 19.73 0.41 -16.79
N LEU A 125 19.36 0.08 -15.55
CA LEU A 125 19.00 -1.29 -15.16
C LEU A 125 17.73 -1.77 -15.87
N ALA A 126 16.70 -0.93 -15.93
CA ALA A 126 15.46 -1.27 -16.64
C ALA A 126 15.72 -1.54 -18.13
N GLN A 127 16.55 -0.73 -18.78
CA GLN A 127 16.97 -0.92 -20.17
C GLN A 127 17.81 -2.20 -20.34
N GLY A 128 18.77 -2.45 -19.44
CA GLY A 128 19.59 -3.66 -19.49
C GLY A 128 18.77 -4.95 -19.37
N ILE A 129 17.70 -4.94 -18.56
CA ILE A 129 16.74 -6.05 -18.48
C ILE A 129 15.98 -6.22 -19.81
N ALA A 130 15.66 -5.12 -20.50
CA ALA A 130 14.99 -5.14 -21.80
C ALA A 130 15.87 -5.76 -22.89
N ASP A 131 17.14 -5.37 -22.93
CA ASP A 131 18.10 -5.74 -23.98
C ASP A 131 18.53 -7.21 -23.90
N MET A 132 18.24 -7.91 -22.79
CA MET A 132 18.56 -9.33 -22.61
C MET A 132 17.77 -10.27 -23.55
N HIS A 133 16.75 -9.78 -24.27
CA HIS A 133 15.87 -10.58 -25.14
C HIS A 133 15.38 -11.89 -24.50
N ALA A 134 15.16 -11.86 -23.18
CA ALA A 134 14.76 -13.04 -22.42
C ALA A 134 13.32 -13.45 -22.74
N ASN A 135 12.97 -14.70 -22.40
CA ASN A 135 11.58 -15.15 -22.41
C ASN A 135 10.71 -14.18 -21.59
N LYS A 136 9.50 -13.84 -22.09
CA LYS A 136 8.55 -12.92 -21.44
C LYS A 136 8.34 -13.15 -19.94
N TRP A 137 8.37 -14.40 -19.47
CA TRP A 137 8.23 -14.72 -18.04
C TRP A 137 9.50 -14.46 -17.23
N VAL A 138 10.67 -14.69 -17.84
CA VAL A 138 11.96 -14.36 -17.23
C VAL A 138 12.12 -12.84 -17.16
N LEU A 139 11.77 -12.13 -18.24
CA LEU A 139 11.69 -10.67 -18.27
C LEU A 139 10.80 -10.14 -17.15
N MET A 140 9.60 -10.70 -16.99
CA MET A 140 8.66 -10.28 -15.95
C MET A 140 9.20 -10.55 -14.54
N LEU A 141 9.89 -11.67 -14.32
CA LEU A 141 10.53 -11.97 -13.03
C LEU A 141 11.63 -10.96 -12.70
N LEU A 142 12.47 -10.62 -13.68
CA LEU A 142 13.51 -9.61 -13.52
C LEU A 142 12.92 -8.23 -13.22
N ILE A 143 11.85 -7.84 -13.92
CA ILE A 143 11.14 -6.58 -13.68
C ILE A 143 10.54 -6.55 -12.27
N ASN A 144 9.88 -7.63 -11.81
CA ASN A 144 9.37 -7.68 -10.43
C ASN A 144 10.50 -7.54 -9.41
N LEU A 145 11.61 -8.26 -9.58
CA LEU A 145 12.74 -8.19 -8.66
C LEU A 145 13.36 -6.79 -8.64
N PHE A 146 13.52 -6.18 -9.81
CA PHE A 146 13.98 -4.80 -9.96
C PHE A 146 13.04 -3.82 -9.25
N LEU A 147 11.73 -3.88 -9.52
CA LEU A 147 10.73 -3.01 -8.91
C LEU A 147 10.68 -3.18 -7.38
N LEU A 148 10.82 -4.41 -6.88
CA LEU A 148 10.88 -4.72 -5.46
C LEU A 148 12.11 -4.07 -4.80
N VAL A 149 13.29 -4.26 -5.41
CA VAL A 149 14.54 -3.66 -4.92
C VAL A 149 14.46 -2.14 -4.95
N CYS A 150 13.91 -1.53 -6.00
CA CYS A 150 13.70 -0.08 -6.02
C CYS A 150 12.69 0.36 -4.96
N GLY A 151 11.57 -0.36 -4.81
CA GLY A 151 10.50 -0.09 -3.85
C GLY A 151 10.95 -0.09 -2.40
N PHE A 152 12.03 -0.80 -2.10
CA PHE A 152 12.66 -0.81 -0.79
C PHE A 152 13.37 0.48 -0.39
N PHE A 153 13.73 1.34 -1.34
CA PHE A 153 14.52 2.54 -1.05
C PHE A 153 13.86 3.84 -1.51
N ILE A 154 13.07 3.78 -2.58
CA ILE A 154 12.52 4.95 -3.26
C ILE A 154 11.01 4.99 -3.03
N PRO A 155 10.40 6.17 -2.78
CA PRO A 155 8.95 6.30 -2.70
C PRO A 155 8.23 5.81 -3.97
N PRO A 156 7.09 5.10 -3.85
CA PRO A 156 6.36 4.52 -4.98
C PRO A 156 6.06 5.47 -6.12
N ALA A 157 5.61 6.70 -5.81
CA ALA A 157 5.26 7.69 -6.82
C ALA A 157 6.45 8.02 -7.74
N ALA A 158 7.66 8.14 -7.18
CA ALA A 158 8.85 8.43 -7.96
C ALA A 158 9.24 7.25 -8.85
N ILE A 159 9.23 6.02 -8.31
CA ILE A 159 9.54 4.81 -9.10
C ILE A 159 8.57 4.66 -10.26
N ILE A 160 7.27 4.80 -10.01
CA ILE A 160 6.23 4.67 -11.03
C ILE A 160 6.47 5.67 -12.15
N LEU A 161 6.64 6.95 -11.83
CA LEU A 161 6.85 8.00 -12.83
C LEU A 161 8.14 7.81 -13.63
N MET A 162 9.21 7.33 -13.00
CA MET A 162 10.50 7.15 -13.66
C MET A 162 10.59 5.90 -14.52
N THR A 163 10.03 4.78 -14.05
CA THR A 163 10.20 3.47 -14.70
C THR A 163 9.08 3.17 -15.69
N SER A 164 7.87 3.70 -15.51
CA SER A 164 6.75 3.44 -16.42
C SER A 164 7.05 3.82 -17.87
N PRO A 165 7.65 4.99 -18.21
CA PRO A 165 7.93 5.35 -19.60
C PRO A 165 8.87 4.36 -20.31
N ILE A 166 9.71 3.65 -19.55
CA ILE A 166 10.69 2.70 -20.06
C ILE A 166 10.09 1.29 -20.09
N LEU A 167 9.49 0.85 -18.98
CA LEU A 167 8.96 -0.50 -18.82
C LEU A 167 7.67 -0.73 -19.62
N LEU A 168 6.82 0.28 -19.77
CA LEU A 168 5.55 0.15 -20.48
C LEU A 168 5.74 -0.34 -21.93
N PRO A 169 6.57 0.29 -22.79
CA PRO A 169 6.78 -0.20 -24.16
C PRO A 169 7.40 -1.59 -24.21
N ILE A 170 8.22 -1.96 -23.23
CA ILE A 170 8.85 -3.29 -23.13
C ILE A 170 7.79 -4.37 -22.84
N ILE A 171 6.94 -4.10 -21.86
CA ILE A 171 5.86 -5.00 -21.42
C ILE A 171 4.81 -5.18 -22.51
N THR A 172 4.41 -4.11 -23.20
CA THR A 172 3.46 -4.20 -24.31
C THR A 172 4.05 -4.92 -25.51
N ALA A 173 5.34 -4.70 -25.83
CA ALA A 173 6.04 -5.47 -26.87
C ALA A 173 6.15 -6.97 -26.53
N ALA A 174 6.27 -7.32 -25.24
CA ALA A 174 6.26 -8.70 -24.77
C ALA A 174 4.85 -9.34 -24.75
N GLY A 175 3.81 -8.58 -25.10
CA GLY A 175 2.42 -9.04 -25.19
C GLY A 175 1.66 -9.05 -23.86
N PHE A 176 2.11 -8.28 -22.87
CA PHE A 176 1.39 -8.10 -21.61
C PHE A 176 0.46 -6.89 -21.66
N ASP A 177 -0.65 -6.99 -20.92
CA ASP A 177 -1.62 -5.93 -20.79
C ASP A 177 -1.08 -4.79 -19.86
N PRO A 178 -1.18 -3.51 -20.27
CA PRO A 178 -0.74 -2.37 -19.47
C PRO A 178 -1.41 -2.24 -18.10
N ILE A 179 -2.71 -2.53 -18.02
CA ILE A 179 -3.50 -2.43 -16.79
C ILE A 179 -3.05 -3.52 -15.82
N TRP A 180 -2.90 -4.74 -16.32
CA TRP A 180 -2.33 -5.85 -15.55
C TRP A 180 -0.94 -5.53 -15.00
N PHE A 181 -0.08 -4.94 -15.83
CA PHE A 181 1.25 -4.51 -15.39
C PHE A 181 1.18 -3.42 -14.32
N GLY A 182 0.29 -2.43 -14.49
CA GLY A 182 0.06 -1.38 -13.50
C GLY A 182 -0.37 -1.94 -12.13
N VAL A 183 -1.23 -2.97 -12.13
CA VAL A 183 -1.64 -3.68 -10.90
C VAL A 183 -0.44 -4.38 -10.26
N ILE A 184 0.37 -5.12 -11.02
CA ILE A 184 1.55 -5.79 -10.48
C ILE A 184 2.57 -4.78 -9.95
N MET A 185 2.79 -3.70 -10.68
CA MET A 185 3.68 -2.63 -10.27
C MET A 185 3.22 -2.04 -8.93
N THR A 186 1.92 -1.78 -8.78
CA THR A 186 1.33 -1.30 -7.53
C THR A 186 1.55 -2.29 -6.39
N ILE A 187 1.32 -3.59 -6.60
CA ILE A 187 1.57 -4.60 -5.55
C ILE A 187 3.05 -4.63 -5.15
N ASN A 188 3.99 -4.55 -6.10
CA ASN A 188 5.43 -4.48 -5.78
C ASN A 188 5.76 -3.25 -4.93
N MET A 189 5.20 -2.09 -5.27
CA MET A 189 5.40 -0.87 -4.50
C MET A 189 4.84 -0.99 -3.09
N GLU A 190 3.66 -1.60 -2.92
CA GLU A 190 3.07 -1.86 -1.61
C GLU A 190 3.94 -2.80 -0.76
N ILE A 191 4.52 -3.85 -1.37
CA ILE A 191 5.48 -4.72 -0.67
C ILE A 191 6.68 -3.91 -0.16
N GLY A 192 7.20 -2.99 -0.99
CA GLY A 192 8.31 -2.10 -0.63
C GLY A 192 8.03 -1.23 0.59
N LEU A 193 6.78 -0.79 0.76
CA LEU A 193 6.36 0.04 1.90
C LEU A 193 6.18 -0.73 3.21
N ILE A 194 5.95 -2.04 3.16
CA ILE A 194 5.68 -2.88 4.33
C ILE A 194 6.83 -3.83 4.70
N HIS A 195 7.94 -3.80 3.96
CA HIS A 195 9.12 -4.62 4.19
C HIS A 195 10.39 -3.77 4.31
N PRO A 196 11.33 -4.10 5.21
CA PRO A 196 12.65 -3.43 5.30
C PRO A 196 13.42 -3.52 3.98
N PRO A 197 14.35 -2.60 3.67
CA PRO A 197 15.02 -1.59 4.52
C PRO A 197 14.27 -0.30 4.83
N VAL A 198 13.51 0.32 3.92
CA VAL A 198 12.80 1.58 4.23
C VAL A 198 11.45 1.34 4.89
N GLY A 199 10.71 0.27 4.53
CA GLY A 199 9.54 -0.24 5.26
C GLY A 199 8.68 0.82 5.96
N LEU A 200 8.33 1.91 5.26
CA LEU A 200 7.78 3.14 5.86
C LEU A 200 6.60 2.85 6.79
N ASN A 201 5.73 1.92 6.39
CA ASN A 201 4.55 1.55 7.15
C ASN A 201 4.90 0.84 8.47
N ILE A 202 6.00 0.08 8.52
CA ILE A 202 6.51 -0.54 9.76
C ILE A 202 6.95 0.55 10.73
N TYR A 203 7.65 1.58 10.24
CA TYR A 203 8.09 2.71 11.07
C TYR A 203 6.90 3.51 11.59
N ILE A 204 5.87 3.74 10.77
CA ILE A 204 4.62 4.39 11.21
C ILE A 204 3.93 3.58 12.31
N VAL A 205 3.89 2.24 12.20
CA VAL A 205 3.28 1.40 13.23
C VAL A 205 4.10 1.43 14.53
N ASN A 206 5.43 1.40 14.44
CA ASN A 206 6.30 1.49 15.61
C ASN A 206 6.24 2.88 16.28
N ALA A 207 6.04 3.94 15.50
CA ALA A 207 5.80 5.30 15.98
C ALA A 207 4.59 5.38 16.92
N ILE A 208 3.49 4.73 16.52
CA ILE A 208 2.22 4.71 17.26
C ILE A 208 2.25 3.72 18.44
N ALA A 209 3.06 2.66 18.35
CA ALA A 209 3.21 1.64 19.39
C ALA A 209 4.71 1.46 19.76
N PRO A 210 5.31 2.43 20.47
CA PRO A 210 6.75 2.46 20.74
C PRO A 210 7.24 1.30 21.62
N ASP A 211 6.34 0.73 22.42
CA ASP A 211 6.56 -0.42 23.30
C ASP A 211 6.68 -1.76 22.54
N VAL A 212 6.42 -1.78 21.23
CA VAL A 212 6.63 -2.97 20.38
C VAL A 212 7.97 -2.87 19.67
N PRO A 213 8.93 -3.79 19.88
CA PRO A 213 10.21 -3.76 19.18
C PRO A 213 10.03 -3.78 17.66
N LEU A 214 10.77 -2.94 16.93
CA LEU A 214 10.71 -2.84 15.46
C LEU A 214 10.85 -4.21 14.79
N ALA A 215 11.80 -5.04 15.25
CA ALA A 215 12.00 -6.39 14.73
C ALA A 215 10.72 -7.25 14.80
N LYS A 216 9.92 -7.11 15.86
CA LYS A 216 8.66 -7.84 16.01
C LYS A 216 7.61 -7.38 15.00
N VAL A 217 7.59 -6.09 14.68
CA VAL A 217 6.73 -5.54 13.62
C VAL A 217 7.20 -6.05 12.25
N MET A 218 8.51 -6.00 11.97
CA MET A 218 9.11 -6.50 10.71
C MET A 218 8.81 -7.99 10.46
N TRP A 219 9.04 -8.86 11.44
CA TRP A 219 8.71 -10.28 11.31
C TRP A 219 7.19 -10.52 11.26
N GLY A 220 6.41 -9.60 11.82
CA GLY A 220 4.95 -9.62 11.76
C GLY A 220 4.38 -9.30 10.37
N THR A 221 5.06 -8.50 9.55
CA THR A 221 4.60 -8.16 8.19
C THR A 221 4.98 -9.23 7.16
N LEU A 222 6.02 -10.02 7.40
CA LEU A 222 6.53 -11.01 6.45
C LEU A 222 5.46 -11.96 5.88
N PRO A 223 4.50 -12.49 6.65
CA PRO A 223 3.47 -13.36 6.07
C PRO A 223 2.52 -12.64 5.11
N TYR A 224 2.28 -11.35 5.32
CA TYR A 224 1.46 -10.53 4.42
C TYR A 224 2.23 -10.21 3.13
N VAL A 225 3.54 -10.00 3.23
CA VAL A 225 4.44 -9.92 2.07
C VAL A 225 4.37 -11.20 1.25
N LEU A 226 4.40 -12.37 1.88
CA LEU A 226 4.24 -13.66 1.18
C LEU A 226 2.87 -13.78 0.51
N CYS A 227 1.80 -13.30 1.15
CA CYS A 227 0.46 -13.26 0.53
C CYS A 227 0.42 -12.33 -0.70
N MET A 228 1.16 -11.21 -0.68
CA MET A 228 1.28 -10.31 -1.82
C MET A 228 2.11 -10.93 -2.96
N PHE A 229 3.20 -11.64 -2.66
CA PHE A 229 3.92 -12.42 -3.67
C PHE A 229 3.04 -13.52 -4.28
N LEU A 230 2.27 -14.22 -3.46
CA LEU A 230 1.30 -15.20 -3.95
C LEU A 230 0.26 -14.53 -4.87
N ALA A 231 -0.21 -13.33 -4.52
CA ALA A 231 -1.10 -12.57 -5.39
C ALA A 231 -0.46 -12.24 -6.74
N ILE A 232 0.82 -11.84 -6.78
CA ILE A 232 1.54 -11.63 -8.04
C ILE A 232 1.58 -12.92 -8.86
N ILE A 233 1.92 -14.06 -8.25
CA ILE A 233 1.95 -15.35 -8.95
C ILE A 233 0.57 -15.71 -9.51
N VAL A 234 -0.49 -15.53 -8.73
CA VAL A 234 -1.87 -15.79 -9.18
C VAL A 234 -2.25 -14.87 -10.34
N LEU A 235 -1.87 -13.59 -10.31
CA LEU A 235 -2.09 -12.66 -11.41
C LEU A 235 -1.28 -13.03 -12.67
N CYS A 236 -0.09 -13.61 -12.52
CA CYS A 236 0.67 -14.15 -13.65
C CYS A 236 -0.03 -15.33 -14.32
N ILE A 237 -0.73 -16.18 -13.57
CA ILE A 237 -1.46 -17.32 -14.13
C ILE A 237 -2.84 -16.88 -14.67
N PHE A 238 -3.51 -15.97 -13.98
CA PHE A 238 -4.86 -15.51 -14.26
C PHE A 238 -4.90 -13.97 -14.40
N PRO A 239 -4.43 -13.42 -15.54
CA PRO A 239 -4.36 -11.97 -15.75
C PRO A 239 -5.74 -11.31 -15.75
N ASP A 240 -6.79 -12.05 -16.13
CA ASP A 240 -8.17 -11.58 -16.19
C ASP A 240 -8.69 -11.06 -14.85
N ILE A 241 -8.13 -11.52 -13.72
CA ILE A 241 -8.49 -11.00 -12.40
C ILE A 241 -8.20 -9.49 -12.29
N ALA A 242 -7.13 -9.02 -12.93
CA ALA A 242 -6.77 -7.60 -12.95
C ALA A 242 -7.52 -6.82 -14.03
N THR A 243 -7.77 -7.43 -15.19
CA THR A 243 -8.28 -6.71 -16.37
C THR A 243 -9.80 -6.78 -16.52
N TRP A 244 -10.48 -7.74 -15.88
CA TRP A 244 -11.93 -7.97 -16.06
C TRP A 244 -12.79 -6.76 -15.70
N LEU A 245 -12.59 -6.16 -14.52
CA LEU A 245 -13.40 -5.03 -14.07
C LEU A 245 -13.15 -3.76 -14.90
N PRO A 246 -11.88 -3.37 -15.18
CA PRO A 246 -11.59 -2.29 -16.11
C PRO A 246 -12.20 -2.53 -17.49
N THR A 247 -12.06 -3.75 -18.03
CA THR A 247 -12.62 -4.11 -19.35
C THR A 247 -14.14 -4.00 -19.38
N TYR A 248 -14.81 -4.38 -18.29
CA TYR A 248 -16.26 -4.29 -18.17
C TYR A 248 -16.76 -2.84 -18.08
N LEU A 249 -16.07 -1.97 -17.33
CA LEU A 249 -16.50 -0.58 -17.09
C LEU A 249 -16.05 0.40 -18.18
N MET A 250 -14.83 0.23 -18.69
CA MET A 250 -14.16 1.16 -19.61
C MET A 250 -14.03 0.61 -21.04
N GLY A 251 -14.36 -0.67 -21.26
CA GLY A 251 -14.09 -1.39 -22.51
C GLY A 251 -12.68 -2.01 -22.54
N PRO A 252 -12.38 -2.89 -23.51
CA PRO A 252 -11.08 -3.54 -23.61
C PRO A 252 -9.95 -2.51 -23.78
N GLY A 253 -8.94 -2.61 -22.91
CA GLY A 253 -7.70 -1.83 -23.03
C GLY A 253 -7.03 -2.16 -24.35
N LYS A 254 -6.75 -1.13 -25.17
CA LYS A 254 -5.97 -1.26 -26.40
C LYS A 254 -4.48 -1.14 -26.11
#